data_AF-A0A1G3QSW1-F1
#
_entry.id   AF-A0A1G3QSW1-F1
#
_cell.length_a   1.000
_cell.length_b   1.000
_cell.length_c   1.000
_cell.angle_alpha   90.00
_cell.angle_beta   90.00
_cell.angle_gamma   90.00
#
_symmetry.space_group_name_H-M   'P 1'
#
loop_
_entity.id
_entity.type
_entity.pdbx_description
1 polymer ?
#
loop_
_entity_poly.entity_id
_entity_poly.type
_entity_poly.pdbx_seq_one_letter_code
_entity_poly.pdbx_strand_id
1 'polypeptide(L)'
;MKEIKSHPADQERSFEENPYAPGNRRPEDIVRIFYANNVPIIPVVSKRGALIGILHKDDVVSELSDIARAQSLRTDDFVTRLARKMTFDELLPYGGVKEFIVINIFGETQGNWSRLELFTAVEMPERARSASEKEVTQQKEDQVLEWMIFLILEHIPRPLYAVNSSGKTIFYNGHFEEAFRKQFKKDVDVEFVEQAIRDVDKNEPLSDKRSDGLIFYNRDLKIHYEKIPLMSKRKKVGFLLYCSSESDEKGGSLIPGVDIRSKSLEEIMAAVERLVLVDLLKDKKDPAAAAQSLKIGRKSLTQKMKKHGIQI
;
A
#
# COMPACT_ATOMS: atom_id res chain seq x y z
N MET A 1 -20.34 -24.39 42.27
CA MET A 1 -19.65 -24.81 41.02
C MET A 1 -19.65 -23.61 40.09
N LYS A 2 -18.48 -23.30 39.51
CA LYS A 2 -18.14 -22.03 38.86
C LYS A 2 -18.93 -21.81 37.56
N GLU A 3 -19.63 -20.68 37.49
CA GLU A 3 -20.12 -20.11 36.24
C GLU A 3 -18.93 -19.63 35.41
N ILE A 4 -18.88 -20.09 34.16
CA ILE A 4 -17.94 -19.64 33.15
C ILE A 4 -18.46 -18.29 32.66
N LYS A 5 -17.84 -17.20 33.11
CA LYS A 5 -18.06 -15.87 32.55
C LYS A 5 -17.54 -15.85 31.11
N SER A 6 -18.46 -15.72 30.17
CA SER A 6 -18.18 -15.35 28.79
C SER A 6 -17.36 -14.06 28.76
N HIS A 7 -16.23 -14.09 28.06
CA HIS A 7 -15.54 -12.88 27.65
C HIS A 7 -16.39 -12.17 26.60
N PRO A 8 -16.66 -10.86 26.74
CA PRO A 8 -17.29 -10.11 25.67
C PRO A 8 -16.30 -10.00 24.50
N ALA A 9 -16.60 -10.74 23.45
CA ALA A 9 -16.11 -10.47 22.10
C ALA A 9 -16.73 -9.16 21.60
N ASP A 10 -16.03 -8.50 20.69
CA ASP A 10 -16.48 -7.34 19.91
C ASP A 10 -16.72 -6.06 20.73
N GLN A 11 -15.64 -5.49 21.24
CA GLN A 11 -15.49 -4.05 21.10
C GLN A 11 -15.08 -3.80 19.65
N GLU A 12 -16.03 -3.35 18.84
CA GLU A 12 -15.76 -2.58 17.63
C GLU A 12 -14.79 -1.47 18.02
N ARG A 13 -13.49 -1.67 17.78
CA ARG A 13 -12.52 -0.58 17.80
C ARG A 13 -12.79 0.23 16.56
N SER A 14 -13.75 1.14 16.65
CA SER A 14 -13.77 2.33 15.82
C SER A 14 -12.46 3.06 16.09
N PHE A 15 -11.46 2.85 15.23
CA PHE A 15 -10.28 3.70 15.22
C PHE A 15 -10.75 5.06 14.71
N GLU A 16 -11.12 5.97 15.63
CA GLU A 16 -11.38 7.38 15.29
C GLU A 16 -10.10 8.09 14.82
N GLU A 17 -8.92 7.49 15.02
CA GLU A 17 -7.63 8.08 14.64
C GLU A 17 -6.73 7.14 13.87
N ASN A 18 -6.14 7.69 12.80
CA ASN A 18 -5.15 7.07 11.93
C ASN A 18 -3.82 6.84 12.69
N PRO A 19 -3.35 5.59 12.85
CA PRO A 19 -2.14 5.27 13.60
C PRO A 19 -0.81 5.53 12.86
N TYR A 20 -0.82 5.97 11.59
CA TYR A 20 0.38 6.32 10.82
C TYR A 20 0.27 7.70 10.15
N ALA A 21 -0.04 8.73 10.93
CA ALA A 21 0.23 10.12 10.55
C ALA A 21 1.73 10.44 10.79
N PRO A 22 2.57 10.62 9.76
CA PRO A 22 3.79 11.38 9.95
C PRO A 22 3.34 12.80 10.32
N GLY A 23 3.40 13.12 11.62
CA GLY A 23 2.93 14.40 12.14
C GLY A 23 1.56 14.37 12.81
N ASN A 24 1.44 13.66 13.93
CA ASN A 24 0.60 14.12 15.06
C ASN A 24 1.14 15.46 15.62
N ARG A 25 1.49 16.41 14.74
CA ARG A 25 1.82 17.77 15.14
C ARG A 25 0.53 18.39 15.57
N ARG A 26 0.43 18.68 16.86
CA ARG A 26 -0.70 19.41 17.38
C ARG A 26 -0.48 20.90 17.11
N PRO A 27 -1.52 21.73 17.13
CA PRO A 27 -1.37 23.18 16.98
C PRO A 27 -0.28 23.79 17.87
N GLU A 28 -0.03 23.23 19.07
CA GLU A 28 1.03 23.66 19.98
C GLU A 28 2.44 23.42 19.43
N ASP A 29 2.64 22.45 18.54
CA ASP A 29 3.92 22.21 17.91
C ASP A 29 4.30 23.34 16.93
N ILE A 30 3.34 24.08 16.39
CA ILE A 30 3.60 25.27 15.57
C ILE A 30 4.21 26.39 16.42
N VAL A 31 3.72 26.57 17.65
CA VAL A 31 4.28 27.53 18.61
C VAL A 31 5.75 27.23 18.88
N ARG A 32 6.11 25.96 19.01
CA ARG A 32 7.51 25.54 19.19
C ARG A 32 8.39 25.95 18.01
N ILE A 33 7.86 25.94 16.78
CA ILE A 33 8.61 26.38 15.60
C ILE A 33 8.94 27.88 15.69
N PHE A 34 7.99 28.72 16.12
CA PHE A 34 8.24 30.15 16.33
C PHE A 34 9.36 30.41 17.35
N TYR A 35 9.32 29.70 18.49
CA TYR A 35 10.35 29.85 19.53
C TYR A 35 11.71 29.29 19.13
N ALA A 36 11.75 28.11 18.50
CA ALA A 36 12.98 27.46 18.10
C ALA A 36 13.76 28.27 17.05
N ASN A 37 13.05 28.96 16.15
CA ASN A 37 13.65 29.73 15.07
C ASN A 37 13.73 31.24 15.38
N ASN A 38 13.19 31.67 16.53
CA ASN A 38 13.10 33.06 16.94
C ASN A 38 12.55 33.99 15.83
N VAL A 39 11.48 33.55 15.18
CA VAL A 39 10.81 34.30 14.11
C VAL A 39 9.47 34.87 14.60
N PRO A 40 9.05 36.05 14.11
CA PRO A 40 7.74 36.62 14.45
C PRO A 40 6.62 36.14 13.51
N ILE A 41 6.98 35.67 12.32
CA ILE A 41 6.07 35.17 11.28
C ILE A 41 6.57 33.86 10.70
N ILE A 42 5.65 33.02 10.26
CA ILE A 42 5.94 31.78 9.53
C ILE A 42 5.10 31.76 8.24
N PRO A 43 5.73 31.72 7.06
CA PRO A 43 5.02 31.50 5.81
C PRO A 43 4.50 30.07 5.71
N VAL A 44 3.25 29.94 5.27
CA VAL A 44 2.57 28.68 5.00
C VAL A 44 2.56 28.45 3.50
N VAL A 45 3.09 27.33 3.05
CA VAL A 45 3.31 27.01 1.63
C VAL A 45 2.63 25.71 1.22
N SER A 46 2.26 25.62 -0.05
CA SER A 46 1.78 24.38 -0.65
C SER A 46 2.94 23.40 -0.90
N LYS A 47 2.64 22.13 -1.17
CA LYS A 47 3.63 21.12 -1.59
C LYS A 47 4.45 21.52 -2.82
N ARG A 48 3.96 22.47 -3.63
CA ARG A 48 4.63 23.01 -4.82
C ARG A 48 5.41 24.29 -4.55
N GLY A 49 5.47 24.74 -3.29
CA GLY A 49 6.16 25.96 -2.89
C GLY A 49 5.38 27.25 -3.15
N ALA A 50 4.06 27.19 -3.32
CA ALA A 50 3.24 28.40 -3.46
C ALA A 50 2.85 28.94 -2.08
N LEU A 51 2.93 30.25 -1.86
CA LEU A 51 2.53 30.89 -0.61
C LEU A 51 1.00 30.85 -0.44
N ILE A 52 0.54 30.20 0.63
CA ILE A 52 -0.87 30.10 1.02
C ILE A 52 -1.26 31.29 1.91
N GLY A 53 -0.40 31.62 2.87
CA GLY A 53 -0.60 32.72 3.81
C GLY A 53 0.56 32.80 4.80
N ILE A 54 0.45 33.69 5.77
CA ILE A 54 1.46 33.93 6.80
C ILE A 54 0.79 33.80 8.17
N LEU A 55 1.41 33.05 9.07
CA LEU A 55 1.02 32.97 10.47
C LEU A 55 1.81 33.98 11.29
N HIS A 56 1.12 34.72 12.15
CA HIS A 56 1.73 35.53 13.18
C HIS A 56 1.86 34.76 14.49
N LYS A 57 3.00 34.93 15.16
CA LYS A 57 3.22 34.32 16.48
C LYS A 57 2.12 34.69 17.48
N ASP A 58 1.73 35.96 17.50
CA ASP A 58 0.75 36.47 18.46
C ASP A 58 -0.65 35.88 18.22
N ASP A 59 -1.07 35.74 16.95
CA ASP A 59 -2.34 35.10 16.59
C ASP A 59 -2.37 33.62 17.02
N VAL A 60 -1.28 32.90 16.78
CA VAL A 60 -1.14 31.48 17.15
C VAL A 60 -1.16 31.31 18.67
N VAL A 61 -0.43 32.16 19.41
CA VAL A 61 -0.40 32.12 20.89
C VAL A 61 -1.76 32.49 21.47
N SER A 62 -2.43 33.50 20.90
CA SER A 62 -3.77 33.93 21.34
C SER A 62 -4.79 32.81 21.14
N GLU A 63 -4.79 32.15 19.97
CA GLU A 63 -5.74 31.08 19.68
C GLU A 63 -5.52 29.84 20.57
N LEU A 64 -4.28 29.57 20.98
CA LEU A 64 -3.94 28.43 21.85
C LEU A 64 -4.06 28.74 23.35
N SER A 65 -4.30 29.99 23.71
CA SER A 65 -4.56 30.38 25.11
C SER A 65 -5.91 29.82 25.60
N ASP A 66 -6.83 29.49 24.69
CA ASP A 66 -8.05 28.74 24.99
C ASP A 66 -7.81 27.22 24.91
N ILE A 67 -7.24 26.69 25.99
CA ILE A 67 -6.78 25.29 26.11
C ILE A 67 -7.93 24.27 25.87
N ALA A 68 -9.17 24.62 26.22
CA ALA A 68 -10.33 23.75 26.04
C ALA A 68 -10.71 23.58 24.56
N ARG A 69 -10.47 24.62 23.75
CA ARG A 69 -10.71 24.60 22.30
C ARG A 69 -9.53 24.03 21.52
N ALA A 70 -8.30 24.26 21.99
CA ALA A 70 -7.08 23.80 21.33
C ALA A 70 -6.97 22.26 21.24
N GLN A 71 -7.46 21.53 22.24
CA GLN A 71 -7.33 20.07 22.31
C GLN A 71 -8.13 19.29 21.27
N SER A 72 -9.17 19.90 20.67
CA SER A 72 -10.01 19.28 19.65
C SER A 72 -9.76 19.82 18.23
N LEU A 73 -8.85 20.78 18.08
CA LEU A 73 -8.58 21.44 16.81
C LEU A 73 -7.57 20.64 15.99
N ARG A 74 -7.98 20.23 14.79
CA ARG A 74 -7.07 19.69 13.79
C ARG A 74 -6.11 20.78 13.31
N THR A 75 -4.85 20.42 13.12
CA THR A 75 -3.78 21.36 12.75
C THR A 75 -4.03 22.03 11.40
N ASP A 76 -4.60 21.31 10.43
CA ASP A 76 -4.94 21.87 9.13
C ASP A 76 -6.03 22.94 9.19
N ASP A 77 -7.06 22.72 10.00
CA ASP A 77 -8.11 23.72 10.23
C ASP A 77 -7.57 24.92 11.02
N PHE A 78 -6.70 24.67 12.00
CA PHE A 78 -6.02 25.70 12.78
C PHE A 78 -5.17 26.62 11.89
N VAL A 79 -4.29 26.04 11.07
CA VAL A 79 -3.40 26.79 10.18
C VAL A 79 -4.19 27.53 9.12
N THR A 80 -5.16 26.87 8.48
CA THR A 80 -5.96 27.49 7.41
C THR A 80 -6.77 28.69 7.92
N ARG A 81 -7.25 28.64 9.17
CA ARG A 81 -8.00 29.74 9.79
C ARG A 81 -7.13 30.93 10.18
N LEU A 82 -5.90 30.68 10.63
CA LEU A 82 -5.00 31.74 11.11
C LEU A 82 -4.08 32.29 10.03
N ALA A 83 -3.78 31.54 8.97
CA ALA A 83 -2.90 31.99 7.91
C ALA A 83 -3.56 33.12 7.10
N ARG A 84 -3.00 34.33 7.20
CA ARG A 84 -3.52 35.51 6.51
C ARG A 84 -2.64 35.88 5.33
N LYS A 85 -3.25 36.37 4.26
CA LYS A 85 -2.51 36.99 3.17
C LYS A 85 -2.04 38.36 3.66
N MET A 86 -0.75 38.63 3.52
CA MET A 86 -0.18 39.95 3.78
C MET A 86 0.13 40.63 2.46
N THR A 87 0.08 41.95 2.48
CA THR A 87 0.61 42.82 1.43
C THR A 87 2.11 43.02 1.61
N PHE A 88 2.77 43.56 0.59
CA PHE A 88 4.20 43.88 0.64
C PHE A 88 4.51 44.87 1.78
N ASP A 89 3.68 45.90 1.94
CA ASP A 89 3.86 46.92 2.98
C ASP A 89 3.76 46.35 4.39
N GLU A 90 2.85 45.39 4.60
CA GLU A 90 2.71 44.69 5.88
C GLU A 90 3.89 43.77 6.19
N LEU A 91 4.66 43.36 5.17
CA LEU A 91 5.87 42.54 5.33
C LEU A 91 7.12 43.36 5.64
N LEU A 92 7.15 44.66 5.33
CA LEU A 92 8.32 45.54 5.54
C LEU A 92 8.89 45.51 6.96
N PRO A 93 8.08 45.49 8.05
CA PRO A 93 8.58 45.41 9.42
C PRO A 93 9.44 44.16 9.69
N TYR A 94 9.29 43.10 8.90
CA TYR A 94 10.02 41.85 9.03
C TYR A 94 11.27 41.79 8.13
N GLY A 95 11.60 42.87 7.42
CA GLY A 95 12.71 42.92 6.48
C GLY A 95 14.11 42.72 7.09
N GLY A 96 14.23 42.77 8.42
CA GLY A 96 15.47 42.43 9.15
C GLY A 96 15.73 40.93 9.28
N VAL A 97 14.73 40.08 9.02
CA VAL A 97 14.86 38.62 9.05
C VAL A 97 15.46 38.13 7.73
N LYS A 98 16.55 37.35 7.80
CA LYS A 98 17.26 36.85 6.62
C LYS A 98 16.59 35.63 6.00
N GLU A 99 16.14 34.71 6.84
CA GLU A 99 15.52 33.46 6.46
C GLU A 99 14.26 33.20 7.30
N PHE A 100 13.25 32.63 6.65
CA PHE A 100 11.99 32.26 7.23
C PHE A 100 11.83 30.76 7.11
N ILE A 101 11.63 30.07 8.23
CA ILE A 101 11.19 28.68 8.19
C ILE A 101 9.78 28.63 7.60
N VAL A 102 9.57 27.75 6.61
CA VAL A 102 8.27 27.59 5.96
C VAL A 102 7.64 26.27 6.37
N ILE A 103 6.31 26.27 6.50
CA ILE A 103 5.53 25.08 6.88
C ILE A 103 4.43 24.81 5.87
N ASN A 104 3.91 23.58 5.82
CA ASN A 104 2.66 23.28 5.15
C ASN A 104 1.45 23.46 6.08
N ILE A 105 0.23 23.22 5.58
CA ILE A 105 -1.01 23.34 6.37
C ILE A 105 -1.07 22.37 7.56
N PHE A 106 -0.28 21.29 7.55
CA PHE A 106 -0.21 20.31 8.65
C PHE A 106 0.83 20.70 9.72
N GLY A 107 1.43 21.88 9.60
CA GLY A 107 2.45 22.34 10.53
C GLY A 107 3.82 21.69 10.33
N GLU A 108 4.03 20.98 9.22
CA GLU A 108 5.30 20.32 8.91
C GLU A 108 6.25 21.28 8.21
N THR A 109 7.51 21.32 8.67
CA THR A 109 8.56 22.14 8.10
C THR A 109 8.90 21.70 6.66
N GLN A 110 8.88 22.65 5.72
CA GLN A 110 9.18 22.42 4.29
C GLN A 110 10.56 22.98 3.87
N GLY A 111 11.30 23.56 4.80
CA GLY A 111 12.60 24.18 4.57
C GLY A 111 12.62 25.65 4.98
N ASN A 112 13.56 26.41 4.41
CA ASN A 112 13.74 27.83 4.67
C ASN A 112 13.57 28.61 3.37
N TRP A 113 12.93 29.77 3.44
CA TRP A 113 12.89 30.78 2.39
C TRP A 113 13.74 31.99 2.77
N SER A 114 14.48 32.52 1.81
CA SER A 114 15.10 33.83 1.95
C SER A 114 14.04 34.94 1.99
N ARG A 115 14.43 36.10 2.51
CA ARG A 115 13.60 37.32 2.47
C ARG A 115 13.10 37.65 1.07
N LEU A 116 13.96 37.52 0.05
CA LEU A 116 13.58 37.82 -1.33
C LEU A 116 12.51 36.87 -1.85
N GLU A 117 12.59 35.59 -1.52
CA GLU A 117 11.59 34.59 -1.92
C GLU A 117 10.21 34.91 -1.31
N LEU A 118 10.16 35.22 -0.01
CA LEU A 118 8.91 35.60 0.66
C LEU A 118 8.29 36.87 0.05
N PHE A 119 9.10 37.90 -0.18
CA PHE A 119 8.62 39.18 -0.69
C PHE A 119 8.11 39.03 -2.13
N THR A 120 8.85 38.28 -2.96
CA THR A 120 8.44 37.94 -4.33
C THR A 120 7.14 37.14 -4.36
N ALA A 121 6.97 36.19 -3.43
CA ALA A 121 5.76 35.36 -3.35
C ALA A 121 4.51 36.16 -2.98
N VAL A 122 4.65 37.26 -2.23
CA VAL A 122 3.55 38.18 -1.89
C VAL A 122 3.19 39.12 -3.05
N GLU A 123 4.18 39.56 -3.84
CA GLU A 123 3.94 40.45 -4.99
C GLU A 123 3.38 39.75 -6.24
N MET A 124 3.44 38.42 -6.32
CA MET A 124 2.91 37.63 -7.44
C MET A 124 1.63 36.83 -7.11
N PRO A 125 0.53 37.46 -6.63
CA PRO A 125 -0.66 36.73 -6.20
C PRO A 125 -1.43 36.06 -7.35
N GLU A 126 -1.28 36.52 -8.60
CA GLU A 126 -2.02 35.99 -9.77
C GLU A 126 -1.61 34.55 -10.16
N ARG A 127 -0.34 34.16 -9.95
CA ARG A 127 0.10 32.76 -10.12
C ARG A 127 -0.27 31.87 -8.93
N ALA A 128 -0.54 32.47 -7.76
CA ALA A 128 -0.95 31.77 -6.55
C ALA A 128 -2.48 31.60 -6.44
N ARG A 129 -3.29 32.56 -6.91
CA ARG A 129 -4.75 32.66 -6.67
C ARG A 129 -5.60 31.48 -7.17
N SER A 130 -5.42 31.04 -8.41
CA SER A 130 -6.24 29.96 -9.00
C SER A 130 -5.65 28.56 -8.78
N ALA A 131 -4.35 28.51 -8.50
CA ALA A 131 -3.63 27.29 -8.15
C ALA A 131 -3.86 26.96 -6.68
N SER A 132 -3.74 27.89 -5.72
CA SER A 132 -3.75 27.57 -4.29
C SER A 132 -5.08 27.04 -3.76
N GLU A 133 -6.22 27.60 -4.15
CA GLU A 133 -7.53 27.11 -3.66
C GLU A 133 -7.93 25.77 -4.29
N LYS A 134 -7.67 25.61 -5.60
CA LYS A 134 -7.83 24.32 -6.29
C LYS A 134 -6.83 23.29 -5.80
N GLU A 135 -5.61 23.68 -5.46
CA GLU A 135 -4.56 22.80 -4.96
C GLU A 135 -4.77 22.43 -3.50
N VAL A 136 -5.28 23.31 -2.64
CA VAL A 136 -5.66 22.96 -1.26
C VAL A 136 -6.87 22.03 -1.27
N THR A 137 -7.85 22.30 -2.13
CA THR A 137 -8.99 21.39 -2.33
C THR A 137 -8.52 20.05 -2.91
N GLN A 138 -7.69 20.05 -3.95
CA GLN A 138 -7.09 18.82 -4.51
C GLN A 138 -6.19 18.11 -3.50
N GLN A 139 -5.46 18.81 -2.63
CA GLN A 139 -4.65 18.18 -1.59
C GLN A 139 -5.53 17.53 -0.54
N LYS A 140 -6.61 18.19 -0.12
CA LYS A 140 -7.62 17.59 0.76
C LYS A 140 -8.27 16.38 0.09
N GLU A 141 -8.63 16.48 -1.20
CA GLU A 141 -9.21 15.38 -1.97
C GLU A 141 -8.22 14.22 -2.17
N ASP A 142 -6.96 14.50 -2.52
CA ASP A 142 -5.89 13.52 -2.70
C ASP A 142 -5.59 12.81 -1.37
N GLN A 143 -5.56 13.53 -0.26
CA GLN A 143 -5.36 12.95 1.07
C GLN A 143 -6.58 12.16 1.53
N VAL A 144 -7.80 12.64 1.27
CA VAL A 144 -9.03 11.88 1.52
C VAL A 144 -9.04 10.61 0.67
N LEU A 145 -8.62 10.69 -0.59
CA LEU A 145 -8.53 9.55 -1.49
C LEU A 145 -7.44 8.57 -1.03
N GLU A 146 -6.26 9.06 -0.65
CA GLU A 146 -5.18 8.25 -0.07
C GLU A 146 -5.66 7.55 1.20
N TRP A 147 -6.33 8.27 2.10
CA TRP A 147 -6.91 7.71 3.32
C TRP A 147 -8.02 6.70 3.02
N MET A 148 -8.91 6.98 2.06
CA MET A 148 -9.92 6.03 1.61
C MET A 148 -9.28 4.77 1.03
N ILE A 149 -8.20 4.89 0.26
CA ILE A 149 -7.44 3.74 -0.25
C ILE A 149 -6.89 2.92 0.92
N PHE A 150 -6.29 3.56 1.92
CA PHE A 150 -5.81 2.86 3.12
C PHE A 150 -6.95 2.15 3.87
N LEU A 151 -8.08 2.82 4.10
CA LEU A 151 -9.24 2.21 4.75
C LEU A 151 -9.75 1.01 3.95
N ILE A 152 -9.89 1.14 2.63
CA ILE A 152 -10.33 0.04 1.77
C ILE A 152 -9.35 -1.13 1.90
N LEU A 153 -8.04 -0.87 1.77
CA LEU A 153 -7.01 -1.91 1.84
C LEU A 153 -6.93 -2.59 3.21
N GLU A 154 -7.20 -1.85 4.29
CA GLU A 154 -7.25 -2.39 5.65
C GLU A 154 -8.48 -3.29 5.87
N HIS A 155 -9.61 -2.96 5.26
CA HIS A 155 -10.86 -3.72 5.39
C HIS A 155 -10.99 -4.87 4.39
N ILE A 156 -10.07 -5.02 3.44
CA ILE A 156 -10.01 -6.23 2.62
C ILE A 156 -9.67 -7.39 3.56
N PRO A 157 -10.56 -8.39 3.73
CA PRO A 157 -10.43 -9.43 4.76
C PRO A 157 -9.40 -10.51 4.38
N ARG A 158 -8.28 -10.10 3.78
CA ARG A 158 -7.18 -10.94 3.31
C ARG A 158 -5.85 -10.28 3.64
N PRO A 159 -4.80 -11.07 3.93
CA PRO A 159 -3.46 -10.53 4.12
C PRO A 159 -2.91 -9.94 2.81
N LEU A 160 -2.52 -8.66 2.85
CA LEU A 160 -1.97 -7.92 1.72
C LEU A 160 -0.55 -7.44 2.01
N TYR A 161 0.32 -7.53 1.00
CA TYR A 161 1.69 -7.00 1.07
C TYR A 161 2.11 -6.41 -0.27
N ALA A 162 2.60 -5.18 -0.32
CA ALA A 162 3.01 -4.52 -1.56
C ALA A 162 4.50 -4.19 -1.56
N VAL A 163 5.14 -4.43 -2.70
CA VAL A 163 6.55 -4.11 -2.94
C VAL A 163 6.72 -3.29 -4.21
N ASN A 164 7.73 -2.43 -4.23
CA ASN A 164 8.12 -1.68 -5.42
C ASN A 164 8.92 -2.55 -6.41
N SER A 165 9.34 -1.96 -7.52
CA SER A 165 10.15 -2.62 -8.56
C SER A 165 11.51 -3.14 -8.07
N SER A 166 12.05 -2.59 -6.98
CA SER A 166 13.28 -3.05 -6.33
C SER A 166 13.06 -4.14 -5.26
N GLY A 167 11.81 -4.53 -5.02
CA GLY A 167 11.43 -5.48 -3.97
C GLY A 167 11.37 -4.88 -2.57
N LYS A 168 11.36 -3.54 -2.46
CA LYS A 168 11.22 -2.82 -1.19
C LYS A 168 9.76 -2.63 -0.82
N THR A 169 9.45 -2.75 0.45
CA THR A 169 8.08 -2.71 0.97
C THR A 169 7.48 -1.32 0.84
N ILE A 170 6.27 -1.27 0.28
CA ILE A 170 5.46 -0.06 0.16
C ILE A 170 4.36 -0.06 1.22
N PHE A 171 3.74 -1.22 1.45
CA PHE A 171 2.54 -1.34 2.28
C PHE A 171 2.32 -2.78 2.73
N TYR A 172 1.66 -2.97 3.87
CA TYR A 172 0.98 -4.20 4.26
C TYR A 172 -0.19 -3.85 5.18
N ASN A 173 -1.26 -4.64 5.17
CA ASN A 173 -2.44 -4.40 6.02
C ASN A 173 -2.38 -5.17 7.35
N GLY A 174 -3.28 -4.85 8.28
CA GLY A 174 -3.35 -5.53 9.58
C GLY A 174 -3.57 -7.05 9.49
N HIS A 175 -4.28 -7.52 8.46
CA HIS A 175 -4.45 -8.95 8.22
C HIS A 175 -3.13 -9.67 7.90
N PHE A 176 -2.18 -9.01 7.22
CA PHE A 176 -0.83 -9.53 7.02
C PHE A 176 -0.04 -9.54 8.33
N GLU A 177 -0.13 -8.48 9.12
CA GLU A 177 0.51 -8.44 10.43
C GLU A 177 0.02 -9.57 11.34
N GLU A 178 -1.29 -9.80 11.39
CA GLU A 178 -1.87 -10.90 12.16
C GLU A 178 -1.43 -12.28 11.64
N ALA A 179 -1.44 -12.50 10.32
CA ALA A 179 -1.00 -13.75 9.72
C ALA A 179 0.48 -14.03 10.05
N PHE A 180 1.33 -13.00 9.93
CA PHE A 180 2.73 -13.08 10.27
C PHE A 180 2.94 -13.36 11.77
N ARG A 181 2.24 -12.64 12.65
CA ARG A 181 2.33 -12.84 14.10
C ARG A 181 1.82 -14.21 14.52
N LYS A 182 0.76 -14.72 13.90
CA LYS A 182 0.25 -16.08 14.13
C LYS A 182 1.32 -17.13 13.79
N GLN A 183 2.05 -16.92 12.70
CA GLN A 183 3.06 -17.86 12.20
C GLN A 183 4.39 -17.79 12.94
N PHE A 184 4.93 -16.58 13.14
CA PHE A 184 6.29 -16.37 13.64
C PHE A 184 6.35 -15.94 15.11
N LYS A 185 5.21 -15.67 15.75
CA LYS A 185 5.10 -15.21 17.14
C LYS A 185 5.89 -13.93 17.44
N LYS A 186 6.15 -13.11 16.42
CA LYS A 186 6.80 -11.81 16.50
C LYS A 186 6.11 -10.82 15.55
N ASP A 187 6.42 -9.54 15.70
CA ASP A 187 5.97 -8.51 14.78
C ASP A 187 6.64 -8.64 13.41
N VAL A 188 6.05 -7.97 12.40
CA VAL A 188 6.49 -8.05 11.01
C VAL A 188 7.94 -7.56 10.88
N ASP A 189 8.79 -8.47 10.42
CA ASP A 189 10.19 -8.20 10.14
C ASP A 189 10.33 -7.87 8.65
N VAL A 190 10.32 -6.56 8.33
CA VAL A 190 10.27 -6.08 6.95
C VAL A 190 11.47 -6.57 6.14
N GLU A 191 12.68 -6.52 6.71
CA GLU A 191 13.89 -6.96 6.01
C GLU A 191 13.84 -8.45 5.67
N PHE A 192 13.36 -9.28 6.60
CA PHE A 192 13.16 -10.70 6.37
C PHE A 192 12.13 -10.96 5.25
N VAL A 193 10.99 -10.25 5.27
CA VAL A 193 9.94 -10.42 4.26
C VAL A 193 10.42 -9.98 2.88
N GLU A 194 11.11 -8.84 2.78
CA GLU A 194 11.72 -8.37 1.52
C GLU A 194 12.70 -9.40 0.95
N GLN A 195 13.57 -9.97 1.79
CA GLN A 195 14.52 -11.00 1.38
C GLN A 195 13.80 -12.27 0.88
N ALA A 196 12.79 -12.74 1.61
CA ALA A 196 12.04 -13.93 1.25
C ALA A 196 11.28 -13.76 -0.08
N ILE A 197 10.72 -12.58 -0.35
CA ILE A 197 9.99 -12.29 -1.60
C ILE A 197 10.94 -12.13 -2.79
N ARG A 198 12.12 -11.55 -2.57
CA ARG A 198 13.10 -11.28 -3.63
C ARG A 198 13.83 -12.55 -4.11
N ASP A 199 14.01 -13.52 -3.23
CA ASP A 199 14.69 -14.77 -3.53
C ASP A 199 13.78 -15.69 -4.37
N VAL A 200 14.09 -15.84 -5.66
CA VAL A 200 13.28 -16.62 -6.60
C VAL A 200 13.19 -18.10 -6.20
N ASP A 201 14.25 -18.66 -5.63
CA ASP A 201 14.32 -20.08 -5.27
C ASP A 201 13.41 -20.44 -4.09
N LYS A 202 12.97 -19.41 -3.36
CA LYS A 202 12.03 -19.55 -2.24
C LYS A 202 10.56 -19.39 -2.66
N ASN A 203 10.30 -19.01 -3.91
CA ASN A 203 8.98 -18.68 -4.41
C ASN A 203 8.55 -19.66 -5.50
N GLU A 204 7.90 -20.74 -5.08
CA GLU A 204 7.46 -21.80 -5.98
C GLU A 204 6.18 -21.40 -6.72
N PRO A 205 6.17 -21.39 -8.07
CA PRO A 205 4.96 -21.18 -8.83
C PRO A 205 4.04 -22.41 -8.78
N LEU A 206 2.76 -22.18 -8.56
CA LEU A 206 1.68 -23.17 -8.48
C LEU A 206 0.56 -22.73 -9.43
N SER A 207 -0.07 -23.68 -10.12
CA SER A 207 -1.26 -23.40 -10.94
C SER A 207 -2.48 -23.28 -10.04
N ASP A 208 -3.24 -22.19 -10.16
CA ASP A 208 -4.55 -22.09 -9.52
C ASP A 208 -5.54 -23.06 -10.17
N LYS A 209 -6.43 -23.63 -9.36
CA LYS A 209 -7.51 -24.54 -9.79
C LYS A 209 -8.78 -23.81 -10.20
N ARG A 210 -8.95 -22.55 -9.77
CA ARG A 210 -10.21 -21.79 -9.92
C ARG A 210 -10.10 -20.63 -10.92
N SER A 211 -8.90 -20.14 -11.19
CA SER A 211 -8.61 -19.13 -12.22
C SER A 211 -7.45 -19.59 -13.10
N ASP A 212 -7.31 -19.02 -14.30
CA ASP A 212 -6.13 -19.18 -15.17
C ASP A 212 -4.88 -18.45 -14.61
N GLY A 213 -4.85 -18.24 -13.28
CA GLY A 213 -3.89 -17.45 -12.54
C GLY A 213 -2.74 -18.28 -11.96
N LEU A 214 -1.62 -17.60 -11.72
CA LEU A 214 -0.41 -18.18 -11.13
C LEU A 214 -0.35 -17.82 -9.64
N ILE A 215 -0.43 -18.82 -8.77
CA ILE A 215 -0.21 -18.70 -7.32
C ILE A 215 1.26 -18.99 -7.03
N PHE A 216 1.78 -18.43 -5.96
CA PHE A 216 3.14 -18.69 -5.47
C PHE A 216 3.08 -19.18 -4.04
N TYR A 217 3.92 -20.16 -3.70
CA TYR A 217 4.19 -20.52 -2.32
C TYR A 217 5.58 -20.03 -1.91
N ASN A 218 5.64 -19.22 -0.86
CA ASN A 218 6.92 -18.81 -0.28
C ASN A 218 7.30 -19.76 0.85
N ARG A 219 8.46 -20.42 0.75
CA ARG A 219 8.93 -21.41 1.74
C ARG A 219 9.28 -20.79 3.11
N ASP A 220 9.87 -19.61 3.11
CA ASP A 220 10.34 -18.95 4.33
C ASP A 220 9.17 -18.35 5.11
N LEU A 221 8.29 -17.64 4.40
CA LEU A 221 7.09 -17.02 4.94
C LEU A 221 5.98 -18.05 5.19
N LYS A 222 6.04 -19.20 4.51
CA LYS A 222 5.04 -20.28 4.53
C LYS A 222 3.65 -19.77 4.16
N ILE A 223 3.57 -18.91 3.14
CA ILE A 223 2.31 -18.32 2.65
C ILE A 223 2.11 -18.65 1.18
N HIS A 224 0.86 -18.87 0.81
CA HIS A 224 0.42 -18.86 -0.57
C HIS A 224 0.02 -17.43 -0.93
N TYR A 225 0.36 -16.97 -2.13
CA TYR A 225 0.03 -15.63 -2.58
C TYR A 225 -0.02 -15.49 -4.09
N GLU A 226 -0.87 -14.60 -4.57
CA GLU A 226 -0.92 -14.19 -5.97
C GLU A 226 -0.10 -12.90 -6.17
N LYS A 227 0.58 -12.77 -7.32
CA LYS A 227 1.33 -11.56 -7.70
C LYS A 227 0.51 -10.71 -8.67
N ILE A 228 -0.02 -9.59 -8.18
CA ILE A 228 -0.77 -8.63 -8.98
C ILE A 228 0.18 -7.46 -9.36
N PRO A 229 0.44 -7.18 -10.64
CA PRO A 229 1.33 -6.08 -11.03
C PRO A 229 0.68 -4.72 -10.73
N LEU A 230 1.41 -3.86 -10.02
CA LEU A 230 0.99 -2.47 -9.80
C LEU A 230 1.41 -1.62 -11.00
N MET A 231 0.43 -0.96 -11.62
CA MET A 231 0.60 -0.20 -12.86
C MET A 231 0.42 1.30 -12.61
N SER A 232 1.40 2.11 -13.01
CA SER A 232 1.31 3.57 -13.04
C SER A 232 1.62 4.08 -14.44
N LYS A 233 0.69 4.84 -15.05
CA LYS A 233 0.83 5.36 -16.42
C LYS A 233 1.29 4.28 -17.42
N ARG A 234 0.67 3.09 -17.35
CA ARG A 234 0.99 1.89 -18.15
C ARG A 234 2.38 1.27 -17.93
N LYS A 235 3.14 1.73 -16.93
CA LYS A 235 4.41 1.12 -16.51
C LYS A 235 4.20 0.32 -15.21
N LYS A 236 4.78 -0.86 -15.14
CA LYS A 236 4.82 -1.65 -13.91
C LYS A 236 5.76 -0.98 -12.91
N VAL A 237 5.26 -0.66 -11.72
CA VAL A 237 6.01 0.01 -10.64
C VAL A 237 6.26 -0.89 -9.43
N GLY A 238 5.64 -2.06 -9.38
CA GLY A 238 5.76 -2.99 -8.27
C GLY A 238 4.78 -4.15 -8.38
N PHE A 239 4.57 -4.83 -7.26
CA PHE A 239 3.61 -5.92 -7.12
C PHE A 239 2.84 -5.80 -5.81
N LEU A 240 1.54 -6.11 -5.86
CA LEU A 240 0.73 -6.42 -4.70
C LEU A 240 0.67 -7.95 -4.57
N LEU A 241 1.01 -8.44 -3.39
CA LEU A 241 0.90 -9.83 -3.00
C LEU A 241 -0.43 -10.01 -2.27
N TYR A 242 -1.31 -10.80 -2.88
CA TYR A 242 -2.61 -11.15 -2.33
C TYR A 242 -2.51 -12.53 -1.70
N CYS A 243 -2.39 -12.59 -0.36
CA CYS A 243 -2.06 -13.84 0.31
C CYS A 243 -3.32 -14.66 0.64
N SER A 244 -3.23 -15.97 0.49
CA SER A 244 -4.25 -16.92 0.93
C SER A 244 -3.96 -17.35 2.37
N SER A 245 -4.98 -17.30 3.23
CA SER A 245 -4.95 -17.97 4.53
C SER A 245 -5.01 -19.49 4.30
N GLU A 246 -4.17 -20.26 4.99
CA GLU A 246 -4.08 -21.74 4.90
C GLU A 246 -5.44 -22.46 5.08
N SER A 247 -6.46 -21.78 5.61
CA SER A 247 -7.83 -22.28 5.73
C SER A 247 -8.54 -22.54 4.38
N ASP A 248 -8.10 -21.93 3.27
CA ASP A 248 -8.68 -22.16 1.94
C ASP A 248 -8.09 -23.38 1.21
N GLU A 249 -6.96 -23.92 1.69
CA GLU A 249 -6.19 -24.95 0.98
C GLU A 249 -5.86 -26.16 1.88
N LYS A 250 -6.89 -26.95 2.23
CA LYS A 250 -6.64 -28.37 2.52
C LYS A 250 -6.11 -29.05 1.25
N GLY A 251 -4.78 -29.16 1.19
CA GLY A 251 -3.99 -29.78 0.12
C GLY A 251 -4.69 -30.93 -0.62
N GLY A 252 -5.05 -30.66 -1.87
CA GLY A 252 -5.25 -31.68 -2.89
C GLY A 252 -4.34 -31.32 -4.04
N SER A 253 -3.43 -32.19 -4.48
CA SER A 253 -2.41 -31.78 -5.45
C SER A 253 -2.97 -31.46 -6.85
N LEU A 254 -2.46 -30.38 -7.44
CA LEU A 254 -1.73 -30.24 -8.72
C LEU A 254 -2.22 -30.85 -10.04
N ILE A 255 -3.30 -31.64 -10.11
CA ILE A 255 -3.83 -32.13 -11.39
C ILE A 255 -5.35 -31.93 -11.43
N PRO A 256 -5.89 -31.10 -12.33
CA PRO A 256 -7.34 -30.92 -12.48
C PRO A 256 -8.04 -32.28 -12.67
N GLY A 257 -9.01 -32.60 -11.79
CA GLY A 257 -9.82 -33.81 -11.90
C GLY A 257 -9.20 -35.12 -11.42
N VAL A 258 -7.98 -35.12 -10.85
CA VAL A 258 -7.35 -36.35 -10.32
C VAL A 258 -7.19 -36.24 -8.80
N ASP A 259 -7.94 -37.04 -8.04
CA ASP A 259 -7.63 -37.27 -6.63
C ASP A 259 -6.36 -38.12 -6.55
N ILE A 260 -5.29 -37.53 -6.02
CA ILE A 260 -3.97 -38.14 -5.85
C ILE A 260 -3.79 -38.72 -4.45
N ARG A 261 -4.74 -38.49 -3.53
CA ARG A 261 -4.64 -39.01 -2.17
C ARG A 261 -4.75 -40.53 -2.25
N SER A 262 -3.79 -41.24 -1.67
CA SER A 262 -3.72 -42.70 -1.65
C SER A 262 -3.31 -43.38 -2.97
N LYS A 263 -2.78 -42.64 -3.95
CA LYS A 263 -2.23 -43.20 -5.20
C LYS A 263 -0.71 -43.28 -5.17
N SER A 264 -0.17 -44.33 -5.79
CA SER A 264 1.26 -44.46 -6.06
C SER A 264 1.72 -43.43 -7.10
N LEU A 265 3.02 -43.13 -7.11
CA LEU A 265 3.62 -42.21 -8.10
C LEU A 265 3.33 -42.66 -9.55
N GLU A 266 3.30 -43.98 -9.79
CA GLU A 266 3.01 -44.55 -11.10
C GLU A 266 1.57 -44.25 -11.55
N GLU A 267 0.61 -44.34 -10.64
CA GLU A 267 -0.80 -44.02 -10.90
C GLU A 267 -1.02 -42.52 -11.11
N ILE A 268 -0.31 -41.68 -10.35
CA ILE A 268 -0.33 -40.22 -10.52
C ILE A 268 0.22 -39.86 -11.90
N MET A 269 1.36 -40.43 -12.28
CA MET A 269 2.00 -40.13 -13.57
C MET A 269 1.18 -40.63 -14.76
N ALA A 270 0.54 -41.80 -14.64
CA ALA A 270 -0.39 -42.30 -15.63
C ALA A 270 -1.59 -41.37 -15.82
N ALA A 271 -2.13 -40.81 -14.74
CA ALA A 271 -3.26 -39.89 -14.79
C ALA A 271 -2.91 -38.55 -15.46
N VAL A 272 -1.73 -37.98 -15.14
CA VAL A 272 -1.21 -36.77 -15.82
C VAL A 272 -1.00 -37.04 -17.31
N GLU A 273 -0.35 -38.15 -17.63
CA GLU A 273 -0.06 -38.52 -19.02
C GLU A 273 -1.34 -38.66 -19.84
N ARG A 274 -2.37 -39.32 -19.30
CA ARG A 274 -3.68 -39.43 -19.96
C ARG A 274 -4.35 -38.08 -20.18
N LEU A 275 -4.34 -37.19 -19.18
CA LEU A 275 -4.98 -35.87 -19.26
C LEU A 275 -4.35 -35.02 -20.38
N VAL A 276 -3.02 -34.91 -20.39
CA VAL A 276 -2.28 -34.17 -21.42
C VAL A 276 -2.57 -34.72 -22.82
N LEU A 277 -2.63 -36.04 -22.96
CA LEU A 277 -2.94 -36.69 -24.25
C LEU A 277 -4.36 -36.39 -24.73
N VAL A 278 -5.36 -36.46 -23.85
CA VAL A 278 -6.76 -36.20 -24.22
C VAL A 278 -6.96 -34.75 -24.65
N ASP A 279 -6.41 -33.79 -23.91
CA ASP A 279 -6.57 -32.37 -24.23
C ASP A 279 -5.89 -32.01 -25.56
N LEU A 280 -4.68 -32.51 -25.80
CA LEU A 280 -3.98 -32.29 -27.07
C LEU A 280 -4.68 -32.94 -28.26
N LEU A 281 -5.28 -34.11 -28.09
CA LEU A 281 -6.03 -34.78 -29.18
C LEU A 281 -7.40 -34.16 -29.44
N LYS A 282 -8.02 -33.54 -28.43
CA LYS A 282 -9.24 -32.74 -28.62
C LYS A 282 -8.96 -31.46 -29.42
N ASP A 283 -7.86 -30.78 -29.10
CA ASP A 283 -7.46 -29.53 -29.76
C ASP A 283 -6.89 -29.80 -31.16
N LYS A 284 -6.00 -30.79 -31.28
CA LYS A 284 -5.40 -31.22 -32.55
C LYS A 284 -6.05 -32.50 -33.02
N LYS A 285 -7.12 -32.36 -33.81
CA LYS A 285 -7.87 -33.47 -34.44
C LYS A 285 -7.01 -34.48 -35.23
N ASP A 286 -5.75 -34.15 -35.54
CA ASP A 286 -4.79 -35.06 -36.18
C ASP A 286 -3.74 -35.58 -35.16
N PRO A 287 -3.68 -36.91 -34.92
CA PRO A 287 -2.68 -37.52 -34.04
C PRO A 287 -1.23 -37.32 -34.51
N ALA A 288 -0.98 -37.05 -35.80
CA ALA A 288 0.37 -36.70 -36.26
C ALA A 288 0.83 -35.34 -35.72
N ALA A 289 -0.06 -34.35 -35.69
CA ALA A 289 0.22 -33.02 -35.14
C ALA A 289 0.37 -33.05 -33.61
N ALA A 290 -0.41 -33.90 -32.92
CA ALA A 290 -0.26 -34.15 -31.50
C ALA A 290 1.11 -34.78 -31.17
N ALA A 291 1.54 -35.79 -31.93
CA ALA A 291 2.85 -36.44 -31.76
C ALA A 291 4.01 -35.45 -31.91
N GLN A 292 3.93 -34.57 -32.93
CA GLN A 292 4.93 -33.53 -33.17
C GLN A 292 4.98 -32.51 -32.02
N SER A 293 3.82 -32.12 -31.48
CA SER A 293 3.73 -31.16 -30.36
C SER A 293 4.33 -31.71 -29.07
N LEU A 294 4.14 -33.01 -28.84
CA LEU A 294 4.72 -33.73 -27.70
C LEU A 294 6.18 -34.15 -27.92
N LYS A 295 6.74 -33.88 -29.11
CA LYS A 295 8.10 -34.30 -29.50
C LYS A 295 8.33 -35.80 -29.32
N ILE A 296 7.32 -36.62 -29.61
CA ILE A 296 7.41 -38.09 -29.56
C ILE A 296 7.10 -38.71 -30.93
N GLY A 297 7.60 -39.92 -31.16
CA GLY A 297 7.30 -40.66 -32.39
C GLY A 297 5.83 -41.10 -32.45
N ARG A 298 5.24 -41.13 -33.64
CA ARG A 298 3.82 -41.54 -33.86
C ARG A 298 3.49 -42.90 -33.23
N LYS A 299 4.38 -43.89 -33.38
CA LYS A 299 4.23 -45.22 -32.77
C LYS A 299 4.19 -45.15 -31.23
N SER A 300 4.99 -44.28 -30.63
CA SER A 300 5.00 -44.06 -29.17
C SER A 300 3.72 -43.40 -28.69
N LEU A 301 3.16 -42.46 -29.46
CA LEU A 301 1.87 -41.84 -29.16
C LEU A 301 0.76 -42.90 -29.20
N THR A 302 0.68 -43.71 -30.25
CA THR A 302 -0.32 -44.78 -30.38
C THR A 302 -0.23 -45.80 -29.24
N GLN A 303 0.97 -46.17 -28.82
CA GLN A 303 1.17 -47.08 -27.68
C GLN A 303 0.68 -46.46 -26.36
N LYS A 304 0.96 -45.18 -26.11
CA LYS A 304 0.49 -44.45 -24.92
C LYS A 304 -1.03 -44.27 -24.93
N MET A 305 -1.63 -43.97 -26.08
CA MET A 305 -3.09 -43.92 -26.23
C MET A 305 -3.74 -45.28 -25.94
N LYS A 306 -3.17 -46.37 -26.46
CA LYS A 306 -3.67 -47.73 -26.20
C LYS A 306 -3.51 -48.11 -24.73
N LYS A 307 -2.36 -47.80 -24.11
CA LYS A 307 -2.11 -48.02 -22.67
C LYS A 307 -3.17 -47.35 -21.81
N HIS A 308 -3.55 -46.13 -22.18
CA HIS A 308 -4.51 -45.34 -21.42
C HIS A 308 -5.96 -45.58 -21.84
N GLY A 309 -6.26 -46.32 -22.91
CA GLY A 309 -7.63 -46.51 -23.40
C GLY A 309 -8.23 -45.21 -23.98
N ILE A 310 -7.44 -44.46 -24.74
CA ILE A 310 -7.90 -43.26 -25.47
C ILE A 310 -8.25 -43.69 -26.90
N GLN A 311 -9.51 -43.49 -27.29
CA GLN A 311 -10.00 -43.67 -28.66
C GLN A 311 -10.25 -42.28 -29.27
N ILE A 312 -9.88 -42.10 -30.54
CA ILE A 312 -10.17 -40.88 -31.33
C ILE A 312 -11.47 -41.12 -32.08
#